data_AF-A0A7Y0Q5I6-F1
#
_entry.id   AF-A0A7Y0Q5I6-F1
#
_cell.length_a   1.000
_cell.length_b   1.000
_cell.length_c   1.000
_cell.angle_alpha   90.00
_cell.angle_beta   90.00
_cell.angle_gamma   90.00
#
_symmetry.space_group_name_H-M   'P 1'
#
loop_
_entity.id
_entity.type
_entity.pdbx_description
1 polymer ?
#
loop_
_entity_poly.entity_id
_entity_poly.type
_entity_poly.pdbx_seq_one_letter_code
_entity_poly.pdbx_strand_id
1 'polypeptide(L)'
;MARYLIPKPIQRQYELFPGWGFPQIGLVVAGLLVGGMLFLVLTLFHVRVPIRLIAFVLPLGIAGFLAFPPPNDQPLYQRLQAGVGFSKSTRKWLYDWNASDWPE
;
A
#
# COMPACT_ATOMS: atom_id res chain seq x y z
N MET A 1 32.02 -19.92 19.13
CA MET A 1 30.76 -20.28 18.44
C MET A 1 30.18 -19.00 17.86
N ALA A 2 30.00 -18.93 16.54
CA ALA A 2 29.54 -17.71 15.88
C ALA A 2 28.03 -17.50 16.14
N ARG A 3 27.67 -16.38 16.76
CA ARG A 3 26.27 -15.95 16.95
C ARG A 3 25.68 -15.66 15.57
N TYR A 4 24.76 -16.51 15.13
CA TYR A 4 23.95 -16.23 13.94
C TYR A 4 22.93 -15.15 14.31
N LEU A 5 23.28 -13.89 14.11
CA LEU A 5 22.32 -12.80 14.12
C LEU A 5 21.48 -12.96 12.86
N ILE A 6 20.23 -13.41 12.99
CA ILE A 6 19.27 -13.34 11.89
C ILE A 6 19.26 -11.88 11.43
N PRO A 7 19.70 -11.58 10.20
CA PRO A 7 19.64 -10.23 9.70
C PRO A 7 18.17 -9.82 9.76
N LYS A 8 17.86 -8.73 10.46
CA LYS A 8 16.54 -8.11 10.31
C LYS A 8 16.35 -7.92 8.80
N PRO A 9 15.25 -8.43 8.20
CA PRO A 9 15.06 -8.32 6.78
C PRO A 9 15.14 -6.82 6.43
N ILE A 10 16.15 -6.46 5.66
CA ILE A 10 16.39 -5.08 5.25
C ILE A 10 15.34 -4.78 4.17
N GLN A 11 14.08 -4.61 4.57
CA GLN A 11 12.98 -4.25 3.68
C GLN A 11 13.05 -2.78 3.24
N ARG A 12 13.99 -1.99 3.81
CA ARG A 12 14.19 -0.57 3.53
C ARG A 12 14.54 -0.20 2.09
N GLN A 13 14.81 -1.17 1.21
CA GLN A 13 15.32 -0.89 -0.14
C GLN A 13 14.27 -0.23 -1.06
N TYR A 14 13.00 -0.23 -0.67
CA TYR A 14 11.90 0.30 -1.48
C TYR A 14 11.20 1.51 -0.85
N GLU A 15 11.72 2.07 0.25
CA GLU A 15 11.16 3.25 0.95
C GLU A 15 11.80 4.54 0.43
N LEU A 16 10.99 5.42 -0.18
CA LEU A 16 11.41 6.76 -0.62
C LEU A 16 11.30 7.80 0.49
N PHE A 17 10.32 7.63 1.38
CA PHE A 17 10.18 8.37 2.64
C PHE A 17 9.88 7.37 3.77
N PRO A 18 10.13 7.71 5.04
CA PRO A 18 9.79 6.83 6.17
C PRO A 18 8.31 6.41 6.10
N GLY A 19 8.05 5.12 5.91
CA GLY A 19 6.70 4.54 5.75
C GLY A 19 6.10 4.59 4.33
N TRP A 20 6.70 5.31 3.37
CA TRP A 20 6.23 5.39 1.98
C TRP A 20 7.14 4.63 1.03
N GLY A 21 6.65 3.49 0.55
CA GLY A 21 7.30 2.72 -0.50
C GLY A 21 6.94 3.18 -1.92
N PHE A 22 7.74 2.73 -2.90
CA PHE A 22 7.42 2.83 -4.33
C PHE A 22 5.97 2.44 -4.70
N PRO A 23 5.39 1.34 -4.19
CA PRO A 23 4.02 0.97 -4.56
C PRO A 23 2.97 1.95 -4.03
N GLN A 24 3.17 2.56 -2.86
CA GLN A 24 2.29 3.61 -2.32
C GLN A 24 2.32 4.84 -3.24
N ILE A 25 3.50 5.24 -3.69
CA ILE A 25 3.67 6.37 -4.60
C ILE A 25 3.05 6.05 -5.97
N GLY A 26 3.26 4.84 -6.48
CA GLY A 26 2.63 4.37 -7.71
C GLY A 26 1.11 4.45 -7.65
N LEU A 27 0.51 4.11 -6.50
CA LEU A 27 -0.94 4.21 -6.29
C LEU A 27 -1.43 5.66 -6.31
N VAL A 28 -0.73 6.57 -5.63
CA VAL A 28 -1.09 8.01 -5.64
C VAL A 28 -0.94 8.60 -7.04
N VAL A 29 0.13 8.26 -7.76
CA VAL A 29 0.34 8.69 -9.16
C VAL A 29 -0.77 8.16 -10.06
N ALA A 30 -1.18 6.90 -9.90
CA ALA A 30 -2.30 6.34 -10.64
C ALA A 30 -3.60 7.09 -10.35
N GLY A 31 -3.89 7.42 -9.09
CA GLY A 31 -5.05 8.24 -8.70
C GLY A 31 -5.02 9.63 -9.33
N LEU A 32 -3.85 10.27 -9.38
CA LEU A 32 -3.66 11.57 -10.02
C LEU A 32 -3.89 11.52 -11.54
N LEU A 33 -3.39 10.48 -12.21
CA LEU A 33 -3.60 10.29 -13.65
C LEU A 33 -5.08 10.05 -13.97
N VAL A 34 -5.75 9.19 -13.21
CA VAL A 34 -7.18 8.90 -13.39
C VAL A 34 -8.03 10.15 -13.14
N GLY A 35 -7.77 10.86 -12.03
CA GLY A 35 -8.45 12.13 -11.72
C GLY A 35 -8.22 13.19 -12.78
N GLY A 36 -6.97 13.34 -13.24
CA GLY A 36 -6.61 14.27 -14.32
C GLY A 36 -7.33 13.94 -15.62
N MET A 37 -7.40 12.66 -16.00
CA MET A 37 -8.10 12.23 -17.20
C MET A 37 -9.61 12.51 -17.11
N LEU A 38 -10.24 12.23 -15.97
CA LEU A 38 -11.64 12.58 -15.72
C LEU A 38 -11.87 14.10 -15.81
N PHE A 39 -10.98 14.90 -15.23
CA PHE A 39 -11.06 16.36 -15.32
C PHE A 39 -11.02 16.85 -16.76
N LEU A 40 -10.12 16.31 -17.59
CA LEU A 40 -9.97 16.67 -19.00
C LEU A 40 -11.21 16.26 -19.83
N VAL A 41 -11.72 15.04 -19.62
CA VAL A 41 -12.94 14.56 -20.28
C VAL A 41 -14.13 15.45 -19.92
N LEU A 42 -14.33 15.76 -18.64
CA LEU A 42 -15.43 16.63 -18.21
C LEU A 42 -15.24 18.09 -18.68
N THR A 43 -14.00 18.52 -18.90
CA THR A 43 -13.71 19.82 -19.52
C THR A 43 -14.17 19.85 -20.98
N LEU A 44 -13.94 18.77 -21.73
CA LEU A 44 -14.39 18.64 -23.12
C LEU A 44 -15.93 18.75 -23.23
N PHE A 45 -16.65 18.18 -22.28
CA PHE A 45 -18.12 18.24 -22.22
C PHE A 45 -18.68 19.51 -21.56
N HIS A 46 -17.86 20.53 -21.31
CA HIS A 46 -18.29 21.82 -20.73
C HIS A 46 -19.04 21.67 -19.38
N VAL A 47 -18.70 20.63 -18.61
CA VAL A 47 -19.29 20.39 -17.30
C VAL A 47 -18.84 21.49 -16.33
N ARG A 48 -19.73 21.86 -15.39
CA ARG A 48 -19.47 22.91 -14.39
C ARG A 48 -18.18 22.62 -13.61
N VAL A 49 -17.36 23.66 -13.44
CA VAL A 49 -16.09 23.65 -12.68
C VAL A 49 -16.16 22.83 -11.37
N PRO A 50 -17.13 23.04 -10.46
CA PRO A 50 -17.17 22.30 -9.19
C PRO A 50 -17.29 20.79 -9.38
N ILE A 51 -18.07 20.33 -10.36
CA ILE A 51 -18.24 18.89 -10.62
C ILE A 51 -16.93 18.29 -11.13
N ARG A 52 -16.19 19.03 -11.96
CA ARG A 52 -14.87 18.60 -12.47
C ARG A 52 -13.86 18.47 -11.34
N LEU A 53 -13.87 19.41 -10.40
CA LEU A 53 -13.00 19.36 -9.22
C LEU A 53 -13.34 18.16 -8.33
N ILE A 54 -14.61 17.89 -8.08
CA ILE A 54 -15.04 16.69 -7.32
C ILE A 54 -14.55 15.41 -8.01
N ALA A 55 -14.73 15.31 -9.34
CA ALA A 55 -14.29 14.16 -10.12
C ALA A 55 -12.76 13.98 -10.14
N PHE A 56 -11.98 15.05 -9.97
CA PHE A 56 -10.53 14.99 -9.81
C PHE A 56 -10.13 14.56 -8.40
N VAL A 57 -10.72 15.18 -7.39
CA VAL A 57 -10.35 14.99 -5.98
C VAL A 57 -10.73 13.60 -5.46
N LEU A 58 -11.87 13.04 -5.90
CA LEU A 58 -12.32 11.72 -5.46
C LEU A 58 -11.28 10.60 -5.71
N PRO A 59 -10.84 10.32 -6.95
CA PRO A 59 -9.86 9.27 -7.22
C PRO A 59 -8.51 9.55 -6.55
N LEU A 60 -8.08 10.80 -6.47
CA LEU A 60 -6.85 11.18 -5.78
C LEU A 60 -6.95 10.92 -4.26
N GLY A 61 -8.07 11.28 -3.65
CA GLY A 61 -8.33 11.08 -2.23
C GLY A 61 -8.43 9.59 -1.87
N ILE A 62 -9.10 8.79 -2.71
CA ILE A 62 -9.16 7.32 -2.54
C ILE A 62 -7.76 6.72 -2.64
N ALA A 63 -6.98 7.10 -3.65
CA ALA A 63 -5.61 6.61 -3.81
C ALA A 63 -4.73 7.00 -2.62
N GLY A 64 -4.83 8.25 -2.15
CA GLY A 64 -4.12 8.72 -0.96
C GLY A 64 -4.51 7.97 0.31
N PHE A 65 -5.80 7.70 0.51
CA PHE A 65 -6.29 6.93 1.65
C PHE A 65 -5.80 5.47 1.64
N LEU A 66 -5.80 4.83 0.47
CA LEU A 66 -5.31 3.45 0.32
C LEU A 66 -3.78 3.34 0.43
N ALA A 67 -3.07 4.39 0.02
CA ALA A 67 -1.62 4.48 0.10
C ALA A 67 -1.12 4.85 1.51
N PHE A 68 -1.96 5.47 2.35
CA PHE A 68 -1.56 5.96 3.66
C PHE A 68 -1.10 4.80 4.56
N PRO A 69 0.20 4.76 4.95
CA PRO A 69 0.71 3.73 5.84
C PRO A 69 0.25 4.03 7.29
N PRO A 70 -0.46 3.11 7.97
CA PRO A 70 -0.69 3.24 9.40
C PRO A 70 0.62 3.05 10.19
N PRO A 71 0.69 3.46 11.47
CA PRO A 71 1.89 3.34 12.33
C PRO A 71 2.46 1.93 12.54
N ASN A 72 1.79 0.90 11.99
CA ASN A 72 2.12 -0.52 12.12
C ASN A 72 2.71 -1.11 10.82
N ASP A 73 3.37 -0.27 10.02
CA ASP A 73 4.22 -0.60 8.86
C ASP A 73 3.56 -1.26 7.64
N GLN A 74 2.24 -1.50 7.63
CA GLN A 74 1.54 -2.13 6.51
C GLN A 74 0.36 -1.30 5.99
N PRO A 75 0.43 -0.74 4.76
CA PRO A 75 -0.67 -0.01 4.12
C PRO A 75 -1.90 -0.90 3.85
N LEU A 76 -3.08 -0.29 3.78
CA LEU A 76 -4.36 -0.97 3.62
C LEU A 76 -4.42 -1.89 2.38
N TYR A 77 -3.83 -1.48 1.26
CA TYR A 77 -3.80 -2.30 0.06
C TYR A 77 -3.05 -3.63 0.27
N GLN A 78 -1.95 -3.63 1.06
CA GLN A 78 -1.21 -4.86 1.37
C GLN A 78 -2.02 -5.77 2.25
N ARG A 79 -2.81 -5.24 3.19
CA ARG A 79 -3.73 -6.03 4.01
C ARG A 79 -4.83 -6.69 3.17
N LEU A 80 -5.38 -5.95 2.21
CA LEU A 80 -6.37 -6.50 1.27
C LEU A 80 -5.75 -7.60 0.41
N GLN A 81 -4.56 -7.39 -0.13
CA GLN A 81 -3.86 -8.38 -0.95
C GLN A 81 -3.45 -9.61 -0.13
N ALA A 82 -3.00 -9.41 1.11
CA ALA A 82 -2.70 -10.48 2.06
C ALA A 82 -3.96 -11.27 2.41
N GLY A 83 -5.11 -10.62 2.63
CA GLY A 83 -6.40 -11.28 2.86
C GLY A 83 -6.85 -12.13 1.67
N VAL A 84 -6.70 -11.62 0.45
CA VAL A 84 -6.97 -12.40 -0.79
C VAL A 84 -6.01 -13.59 -0.93
N GLY A 85 -4.74 -13.41 -0.55
CA GLY A 85 -3.75 -14.50 -0.50
C GLY A 85 -4.06 -15.52 0.59
N PHE A 86 -4.55 -15.08 1.75
CA PHE A 86 -4.91 -15.93 2.89
C PHE A 86 -6.11 -16.82 2.58
N SER A 87 -7.09 -16.29 1.84
CA SER A 87 -8.21 -17.05 1.29
C SER A 87 -7.78 -18.22 0.39
N LYS A 88 -6.62 -18.10 -0.27
CA LYS A 88 -6.07 -19.14 -1.16
C LYS A 88 -5.06 -20.06 -0.48
N SER A 89 -4.59 -19.72 0.71
CA SER A 89 -3.50 -20.41 1.40
C SER A 89 -3.94 -20.92 2.77
N THR A 90 -4.80 -21.93 2.78
CA THR A 90 -5.20 -22.66 4.01
C THR A 90 -4.04 -23.43 4.67
N ARG A 91 -2.82 -23.46 4.10
CA ARG A 91 -1.66 -24.11 4.75
C ARG A 91 -0.38 -23.29 4.63
N LYS A 92 0.18 -22.97 5.81
CA LYS A 92 1.59 -22.71 6.14
C LYS A 92 1.81 -21.37 6.86
N TRP A 93 1.20 -21.21 8.01
CA TRP A 93 1.76 -20.38 9.09
C TRP A 93 1.48 -21.05 10.44
N LEU A 94 1.86 -22.32 10.57
CA LEU A 94 2.26 -22.83 11.88
C LEU A 94 3.77 -22.58 11.93
N TYR A 95 4.16 -21.43 12.50
CA TYR A 95 5.43 -21.41 13.21
C TYR A 95 5.30 -22.49 14.27
N ASP A 96 6.13 -23.52 14.17
CA ASP A 96 6.29 -24.48 15.25
C ASP A 96 6.97 -23.72 16.40
N TRP A 97 6.18 -23.31 17.38
CA TRP A 97 6.69 -22.63 18.58
C TRP A 97 7.71 -23.51 19.32
N ASN A 98 7.66 -24.84 19.13
CA ASN A 98 8.65 -25.76 19.71
C ASN A 98 9.98 -25.80 18.95
N ALA A 99 10.11 -25.12 17.81
CA ALA A 99 11.38 -25.00 17.08
C ALA A 99 12.15 -23.71 17.45
N SER A 100 11.72 -22.99 18.50
CA SER A 100 12.40 -21.78 18.95
C SER A 100 13.45 -22.12 20.01
N ASP A 101 14.72 -21.91 19.67
CA ASP A 101 15.87 -22.06 20.58
C ASP A 101 16.00 -20.85 21.54
N TRP A 102 14.88 -20.32 22.05
CA TRP A 102 14.89 -19.24 23.04
C TRP A 102 15.36 -19.79 24.40
N PRO A 103 16.44 -19.25 25.00
CA PRO A 103 16.71 -19.51 26.40
C PRO A 103 15.73 -18.70 27.25
N GLU A 104 15.11 -19.35 28.23
CA GLU A 104 14.28 -18.70 29.27
C GLU A 104 15.04 -17.62 30.04
#